data_AF-A0A1C7W9Y7-F1
#
_entry.id   AF-A0A1C7W9Y7-F1
#
_cell.length_a   1.000
_cell.length_b   1.000
_cell.length_c   1.000
_cell.angle_alpha   90.00
_cell.angle_beta   90.00
_cell.angle_gamma   90.00
#
_symmetry.space_group_name_H-M   'P 1'
#
loop_
_entity.id
_entity.type
_entity.pdbx_description
1 polymer ?
#
loop_
_entity_poly.entity_id
_entity_poly.type
_entity_poly.pdbx_seq_one_letter_code
_entity_poly.pdbx_strand_id
1 'polypeptide(L)'
;MPAPSKPGRLSAIQKDVLFLLASIEARGNDRPVPVATLLQMINRVRVESVFATNFRASCHTLGARQLVNTFRNEQRHLALMLTDNGRECAALIVAKRTQVS
;
A
#
# COMPACT_ATOMS: atom_id res chain seq x y z
N MET A 1 11.54 1.16 23.56
CA MET A 1 10.91 0.97 22.24
C MET A 1 9.87 -0.14 22.39
N PRO A 2 8.56 0.13 22.27
CA PRO A 2 7.58 -0.96 22.25
C PRO A 2 7.76 -1.79 20.98
N ALA A 3 7.62 -3.10 21.09
CA ALA A 3 7.66 -4.02 19.94
C ALA A 3 6.56 -3.66 18.93
N PRO A 4 6.79 -3.85 17.62
CA PRO A 4 5.74 -3.64 16.62
C PRO A 4 4.57 -4.57 16.94
N SER A 5 3.43 -3.99 17.29
CA SER A 5 2.18 -4.73 17.51
C SER A 5 1.74 -5.36 16.19
N LYS A 6 1.29 -6.63 16.24
CA LYS A 6 0.75 -7.34 15.06
C LYS A 6 -0.23 -6.41 14.33
N PRO A 7 -0.03 -6.11 13.05
CA PRO A 7 -0.96 -5.25 12.33
C PRO A 7 -2.33 -5.92 12.33
N GLY A 8 -3.31 -5.28 12.96
CA GLY A 8 -4.69 -5.77 13.00
C GLY A 8 -5.21 -6.05 11.59
N ARG A 9 -6.29 -6.84 11.46
CA ARG A 9 -6.82 -7.31 10.17
C ARG A 9 -6.86 -6.18 9.12
N LEU A 10 -6.15 -6.38 8.01
CA LEU A 10 -6.11 -5.45 6.88
C LEU A 10 -7.35 -5.61 5.99
N SER A 11 -7.91 -4.48 5.54
CA SER A 11 -8.98 -4.47 4.54
C SER A 11 -8.48 -4.92 3.17
N ALA A 12 -9.41 -5.22 2.24
CA ALA A 12 -9.05 -5.57 0.87
C ALA A 12 -8.23 -4.44 0.21
N ILE A 13 -8.72 -3.19 0.28
CA ILE A 13 -8.03 -2.01 -0.28
C ILE A 13 -6.61 -1.88 0.29
N GLN A 14 -6.45 -2.04 1.60
CA GLN A 14 -5.13 -1.96 2.24
C GLN A 14 -4.17 -3.04 1.74
N LYS A 15 -4.65 -4.28 1.57
CA LYS A 15 -3.84 -5.36 1.00
C LYS A 15 -3.44 -5.08 -0.45
N ASP A 16 -4.35 -4.51 -1.24
CA ASP A 16 -4.04 -4.15 -2.63
C ASP A 16 -2.99 -3.05 -2.74
N VAL A 17 -3.03 -2.05 -1.86
CA VAL A 17 -1.99 -1.02 -1.80
C VAL A 17 -0.63 -1.63 -1.47
N LEU A 18 -0.55 -2.47 -0.44
CA LEU A 18 0.71 -3.11 -0.04
C LEU A 18 1.25 -4.04 -1.13
N PHE A 19 0.37 -4.84 -1.76
CA PHE A 19 0.72 -5.72 -2.86
C PHE A 19 1.25 -4.93 -4.07
N LEU A 20 0.56 -3.85 -4.45
CA LEU A 20 0.96 -3.03 -5.59
C LEU A 20 2.30 -2.33 -5.33
N LEU A 21 2.50 -1.75 -4.14
CA LEU A 21 3.77 -1.11 -3.79
C LEU A 21 4.93 -2.13 -3.83
N ALA A 22 4.76 -3.32 -3.25
CA ALA A 22 5.78 -4.36 -3.32
C ALA A 22 6.06 -4.81 -4.77
N SER A 23 5.02 -4.89 -5.60
CA SER A 23 5.17 -5.23 -7.03
C SER A 23 5.91 -4.15 -7.82
N ILE A 24 5.72 -2.88 -7.47
CA ILE A 24 6.42 -1.74 -8.08
C ILE A 24 7.89 -1.72 -7.65
N GLU A 25 8.17 -1.93 -6.36
CA GLU A 25 9.53 -2.00 -5.83
C GLU A 25 10.31 -3.19 -6.36
N ALA A 26 9.67 -4.37 -6.50
CA ALA A 26 10.28 -5.54 -7.13
C ALA A 26 10.63 -5.33 -8.61
N ARG A 27 10.02 -4.34 -9.27
CA ARG A 27 10.36 -3.90 -10.63
C ARG A 27 11.45 -2.82 -10.65
N GLY A 28 12.07 -2.51 -9.52
CA GLY A 28 13.20 -1.59 -9.39
C GLY A 28 12.84 -0.14 -9.09
N ASN A 29 11.56 0.18 -8.81
CA ASN A 29 11.20 1.54 -8.38
C ASN A 29 11.28 1.67 -6.86
N ASP A 30 12.32 2.35 -6.39
CA ASP A 30 12.59 2.67 -4.98
C ASP A 30 12.04 4.04 -4.55
N ARG A 31 11.27 4.71 -5.42
CA ARG A 31 10.73 6.05 -5.17
C ARG A 31 9.30 6.04 -4.64
N PRO A 32 8.89 7.04 -3.83
CA PRO A 32 7.51 7.20 -3.40
C PRO A 32 6.54 7.26 -4.58
N VAL A 33 5.46 6.48 -4.51
CA VAL A 33 4.44 6.39 -5.55
C VAL A 33 3.24 7.28 -5.20
N PRO A 34 2.81 8.18 -6.09
CA PRO A 34 1.64 9.02 -5.82
C PRO A 34 0.37 8.21 -5.55
N VAL A 35 -0.40 8.61 -4.54
CA VAL A 35 -1.66 7.96 -4.14
C VAL A 35 -2.68 7.95 -5.28
N ALA A 36 -2.72 9.02 -6.09
CA ALA A 36 -3.59 9.08 -7.26
C ALA A 36 -3.23 8.00 -8.29
N THR A 37 -1.95 7.77 -8.54
CA THR A 37 -1.45 6.73 -9.44
C THR A 37 -1.78 5.34 -8.91
N LEU A 38 -1.59 5.09 -7.62
CA LEU A 38 -1.95 3.81 -6.99
C LEU A 38 -3.45 3.52 -7.14
N LEU A 39 -4.31 4.51 -6.90
CA LEU A 39 -5.76 4.37 -7.05
C LEU A 39 -6.14 4.00 -8.50
N GLN A 40 -5.56 4.71 -9.48
CA GLN A 40 -5.81 4.42 -10.89
C GLN A 40 -5.39 2.99 -11.26
N MET A 41 -4.20 2.56 -10.83
CA MET A 41 -3.70 1.21 -11.10
C MET A 41 -4.58 0.13 -10.45
N ILE A 42 -5.01 0.33 -9.20
CA ILE A 42 -5.89 -0.61 -8.51
C ILE A 42 -7.26 -0.69 -9.21
N ASN A 43 -7.87 0.43 -9.59
CA ASN A 43 -9.16 0.42 -10.24
C ASN A 43 -9.13 -0.17 -11.67
N ARG A 44 -7.97 -0.21 -12.33
CA ARG A 44 -7.82 -0.90 -13.62
C ARG A 44 -7.97 -2.42 -13.55
N VAL A 45 -7.69 -3.02 -12.39
CA VAL A 45 -7.69 -4.49 -12.22
C VAL A 45 -8.83 -5.01 -11.36
N ARG A 46 -9.53 -4.12 -10.63
CA ARG A 46 -10.68 -4.53 -9.82
C ARG A 46 -11.95 -4.61 -10.66
N VAL A 47 -12.79 -5.58 -10.31
CA VAL A 47 -14.17 -5.66 -10.81
C VAL A 47 -14.99 -4.46 -10.33
N GLU A 48 -14.87 -4.13 -9.04
CA GLU A 48 -15.54 -2.97 -8.44
C GLU A 48 -14.54 -1.84 -8.18
N SER A 49 -14.85 -0.65 -8.70
CA SER A 49 -14.00 0.52 -8.51
C SER A 49 -14.01 0.99 -7.05
N VAL A 50 -12.82 1.34 -6.55
CA VAL A 50 -12.63 1.94 -5.23
C VAL A 50 -12.86 3.45 -5.33
N PHE A 51 -13.74 3.97 -4.48
CA PHE A 51 -13.92 5.41 -4.32
C PHE A 51 -12.69 6.07 -3.69
N ALA A 52 -12.34 7.27 -4.18
CA ALA A 52 -11.16 8.00 -3.71
C ALA A 52 -11.18 8.30 -2.20
N THR A 53 -12.35 8.52 -1.61
CA THR A 53 -12.52 8.73 -0.16
C THR A 53 -12.09 7.50 0.65
N ASN A 54 -12.61 6.33 0.28
CA ASN A 54 -12.27 5.05 0.91
C ASN A 54 -10.79 4.70 0.71
N PHE A 55 -10.25 5.01 -0.46
CA PHE A 55 -8.85 4.80 -0.76
C PHE A 55 -7.94 5.65 0.11
N ARG A 56 -8.23 6.95 0.24
CA ARG A 56 -7.48 7.88 1.11
C ARG A 56 -7.54 7.47 2.57
N ALA A 57 -8.71 7.07 3.07
CA ALA A 57 -8.87 6.55 4.43
C ALA A 57 -8.01 5.29 4.67
N SER A 58 -7.94 4.41 3.66
CA SER A 58 -7.09 3.22 3.70
C SER A 58 -5.60 3.58 3.73
N CYS A 59 -5.16 4.53 2.90
CA CYS A 59 -3.79 5.03 2.90
C CYS A 59 -3.39 5.67 4.23
N HIS A 60 -4.28 6.49 4.80
CA HIS A 60 -4.06 7.09 6.13
C HIS A 60 -3.94 6.02 7.22
N THR A 61 -4.81 5.01 7.18
CA THR A 61 -4.75 3.88 8.13
C THR A 61 -3.44 3.10 8.02
N LEU A 62 -2.93 2.89 6.80
CA LEU A 62 -1.64 2.22 6.59
C LEU A 62 -0.47 3.06 7.15
N GLY A 63 -0.50 4.38 6.95
CA GLY A 63 0.50 5.29 7.52
C GLY A 63 0.46 5.31 9.05
N ALA A 64 -0.74 5.38 9.64
CA ALA A 64 -0.93 5.31 11.09
C ALA A 64 -0.44 3.98 11.70
N ARG A 65 -0.46 2.89 10.92
CA ARG A 65 0.08 1.58 11.29
C ARG A 65 1.56 1.40 10.97
N GLN A 66 2.25 2.45 10.49
CA GLN A 66 3.66 2.43 10.12
C GLN A 66 4.00 1.35 9.07
N LEU A 67 3.05 1.01 8.20
CA LEU A 67 3.26 0.08 7.08
C LEU A 67 3.69 0.81 5.81
N VAL A 68 3.48 2.13 5.75
CA VAL A 68 3.95 2.98 4.65
C VAL A 68 4.50 4.28 5.21
N ASN A 69 5.56 4.77 4.58
CA ASN A 69 6.00 6.16 4.73
C ASN A 69 5.16 7.03 3.80
N THR A 70 4.76 8.20 4.30
CA THR A 70 3.97 9.17 3.54
C THR A 70 4.83 10.38 3.18
N PHE A 71 4.86 10.72 1.91
CA PHE A 71 5.59 11.87 1.38
C PHE A 71 4.62 12.86 0.76
N ARG A 72 4.99 14.13 0.76
CA ARG A 72 4.27 15.17 0.02
C ARG A 72 5.25 15.80 -0.95
N ASN A 73 4.87 15.88 -2.22
CA ASN A 73 5.63 16.67 -3.18
C ASN A 73 5.37 18.19 -2.94
N GLU A 74 6.04 19.04 -3.71
CA GLU A 74 5.90 20.51 -3.66
C GLU A 74 4.45 20.96 -3.92
N GLN A 75 3.71 20.19 -4.72
CA GLN A 75 2.28 20.39 -5.02
C GLN A 75 1.34 19.78 -3.95
N ARG A 76 1.90 19.32 -2.82
CA ARG A 76 1.21 18.66 -1.69
C ARG A 76 0.48 17.36 -2.04
N HIS A 77 0.79 16.74 -3.19
CA HIS A 77 0.32 15.42 -3.54
C HIS A 77 0.95 14.36 -2.64
N LEU A 78 0.09 13.52 -2.06
CA LEU A 78 0.51 12.43 -1.19
C LEU A 78 1.11 11.29 -2.02
N ALA A 79 2.28 10.81 -1.63
CA ALA A 79 2.94 9.65 -2.18
C ALA A 79 3.29 8.66 -1.06
N LEU A 80 3.35 7.37 -1.38
CA LEU A 80 3.59 6.29 -0.43
C LEU A 80 4.81 5.47 -0.83
N MET A 81 5.52 4.96 0.17
CA MET A 81 6.59 3.97 0.02
C MET A 81 6.46 2.94 1.15
N LEU A 82 6.87 1.69 0.94
CA LEU A 82 6.83 0.71 2.03
C LEU A 82 7.89 1.04 3.08
N THR A 83 7.52 0.89 4.35
CA THR A 83 8.47 0.73 5.46
C THR A 83 8.98 -0.71 5.49
N ASP A 84 9.96 -1.03 6.33
CA ASP A 84 10.45 -2.41 6.49
C ASP A 84 9.34 -3.35 6.97
N ASN A 85 8.55 -2.94 7.98
CA ASN A 85 7.37 -3.69 8.43
C ASN A 85 6.30 -3.80 7.32
N GLY A 86 6.15 -2.74 6.52
CA GLY A 86 5.33 -2.75 5.31
C GLY A 86 5.75 -3.83 4.31
N ARG A 87 7.07 -3.97 4.07
CA ARG A 87 7.64 -5.00 3.19
C ARG A 87 7.39 -6.41 3.72
N GLU A 88 7.60 -6.64 5.01
CA GLU A 88 7.30 -7.94 5.64
C GLU A 88 5.82 -8.31 5.47
N CYS A 89 4.92 -7.37 5.75
CA CYS A 89 3.49 -7.57 5.56
C CYS A 89 3.11 -7.79 4.09
N ALA A 90 3.70 -7.02 3.17
CA ALA A 90 3.45 -7.15 1.76
C ALA A 90 3.96 -8.49 1.21
N ALA A 91 5.10 -8.98 1.67
CA ALA A 91 5.64 -10.28 1.30
C ALA A 91 4.67 -11.43 1.64
N LEU A 92 4.05 -11.38 2.82
CA LEU A 92 3.02 -12.34 3.21
C LEU A 92 1.77 -12.28 2.31
N ILE A 93 1.42 -11.08 1.80
CA ILE A 93 0.29 -10.90 0.88
C ILE A 93 0.66 -11.43 -0.51
N VAL A 94 1.87 -11.12 -1.00
CA VAL A 94 2.38 -11.60 -2.29
C VAL A 94 2.41 -13.12 -2.30
N ALA A 95 3.02 -13.75 -1.29
CA ALA A 95 3.10 -15.21 -1.18
C ALA A 95 1.71 -15.87 -1.23
N LYS A 96 0.72 -15.30 -0.54
CA LYS A 96 -0.66 -15.80 -0.56
C LYS A 96 -1.35 -15.64 -1.91
N ARG A 97 -1.00 -14.64 -2.71
CA ARG A 97 -1.58 -14.43 -4.04
C ARG A 97 -0.92 -15.30 -5.10
N THR A 98 0.38 -15.55 -4.99
CA THR A 98 1.14 -16.39 -5.93
C THR A 98 0.93 -17.89 -5.69
N GLN A 99 0.52 -18.30 -4.49
CA GLN A 99 0.13 -19.70 -4.21
C GLN A 99 -1.25 -20.10 -4.74
N VAL A 100 -2.03 -19.14 -5.26
CA VAL A 100 -3.38 -19.37 -5.81
C VAL A 100 -3.33 -19.27 -7.35
N SER A 101 -2.17 -19.51 -7.96
CA SER A 101 -1.98 -19.56 -9.41
C SER A 101 -1.58 -20.97 -9.85
#